data_AF-A0A352D8N2-F1
#
_entry.id   AF-A0A352D8N2-F1
#
_cell.length_a   1.000
_cell.length_b   1.000
_cell.length_c   1.000
_cell.angle_alpha   90.00
_cell.angle_beta   90.00
_cell.angle_gamma   90.00
#
_symmetry.space_group_name_H-M   'P 1'
#
loop_
_entity.id
_entity.type
_entity.pdbx_description
1 polymer ?
#
loop_
_entity_poly.entity_id
_entity_poly.type
_entity_poly.pdbx_seq_one_letter_code
_entity_poly.pdbx_strand_id
1 'polypeptide(L)'
;MKRQMINIEQLKFPSGIAAAETLKSLHAKGTEAADKAKSLGIAGAFGAAIAWMRDAGIQASWFGKPAWMPEKIALPGSLAFPGTLKGFPLSQWTFSFEVGAMMIAAGAIIGWKVSWSLLLGGIINYGVLAPWAVQAGAIDTAKLGYRAVVQWSTWAGAAIMVTSGLFMFALQWKTVLRAFGGLSNIFHKRADTKADPLAHIEVPGSWFVTGAAVSGLGCIMVLHYAFQTSWWMGLVAVVLTFFLAIVAARATGESDITPIGAMGKITQLTFGILAPSNMTTNLMTASVTAGAAGATADLLTDLKSGYLLGANPRQQFLAQFFGIFAGTLIVVPAFYILVPTAASLGTDQWPAPSAQVWAAVARLLSNGIHSLHPTAKLGLLVGGLVGIAIPMLELALPKYRKYIPSAMGLGLAMVIPFWNSLSMFIGGAIALIIEKNWKTIAEKYIIPASSGIIAGESIIGIVIALLMSTGVLK
;
A
#
# COMPACT_ATOMS: atom_id res chain seq x y z
N MET A 1 19.23 3.16 -15.83
CA MET A 1 17.97 3.89 -15.60
C MET A 1 18.20 5.35 -15.17
N LYS A 2 18.87 5.62 -14.03
CA LYS A 2 19.18 7.00 -13.56
C LYS A 2 19.74 7.93 -14.64
N ARG A 3 20.84 7.55 -15.31
CA ARG A 3 21.45 8.39 -16.36
C ARG A 3 20.46 8.76 -17.47
N GLN A 4 19.70 7.77 -17.97
CA GLN A 4 18.71 7.99 -19.02
C GLN A 4 17.55 8.87 -18.55
N MET A 5 16.91 8.51 -17.44
CA MET A 5 15.65 9.12 -17.01
C MET A 5 15.85 10.45 -16.25
N ILE A 6 16.94 10.59 -15.49
CA ILE A 6 17.20 11.78 -14.67
C ILE A 6 18.17 12.72 -15.38
N ASN A 7 19.33 12.25 -15.86
CA ASN A 7 20.33 13.16 -16.43
C ASN A 7 19.94 13.61 -17.86
N ILE A 8 19.51 12.67 -18.71
CA ILE A 8 19.25 12.93 -20.13
C ILE A 8 17.82 13.42 -20.36
N GLU A 9 16.84 12.60 -19.99
CA GLU A 9 15.42 12.90 -20.24
C GLU A 9 14.84 13.90 -19.23
N GLN A 10 15.52 14.13 -18.12
CA GLN A 10 15.12 15.08 -17.06
C GLN A 10 13.67 14.89 -16.64
N LEU A 11 13.25 13.63 -16.48
CA LEU A 11 11.94 13.31 -15.92
C LEU A 11 11.78 14.01 -14.57
N LYS A 12 10.54 14.41 -14.29
CA LYS A 12 10.23 15.27 -13.15
C LYS A 12 10.53 14.56 -11.84
N PHE A 13 10.00 13.33 -11.66
CA PHE A 13 9.92 12.65 -10.36
C PHE A 13 9.40 13.64 -9.28
N PRO A 14 8.10 13.99 -9.33
CA PRO A 14 7.53 15.08 -8.51
C PRO A 14 7.83 14.97 -7.01
N SER A 15 7.70 13.78 -6.41
CA SER A 15 8.07 13.55 -5.01
C SER A 15 9.56 13.81 -4.73
N GLY A 16 10.44 13.45 -5.67
CA GLY A 16 11.88 13.72 -5.57
C GLY A 16 12.20 15.21 -5.59
N ILE A 17 11.50 16.00 -6.44
CA ILE A 17 11.60 17.46 -6.43
C ILE A 17 11.09 18.03 -5.11
N ALA A 18 9.91 17.60 -4.66
CA ALA A 18 9.31 18.09 -3.41
C ALA A 18 10.20 17.80 -2.19
N ALA A 19 10.83 16.62 -2.14
CA ALA A 19 11.80 16.25 -1.12
C ALA A 19 13.04 17.16 -1.17
N ALA A 20 13.58 17.42 -2.36
CA ALA A 20 14.71 18.34 -2.53
C ALA A 20 14.38 19.76 -2.06
N GLU A 21 13.21 20.30 -2.44
CA GLU A 21 12.77 21.63 -2.00
C GLU A 21 12.55 21.67 -0.48
N THR A 22 11.99 20.62 0.10
CA THR A 22 11.84 20.50 1.57
C THR A 22 13.20 20.52 2.26
N LEU A 23 14.17 19.74 1.76
CA LEU A 23 15.53 19.70 2.32
C LEU A 23 16.26 21.03 2.19
N LYS A 24 16.12 21.73 1.05
CA LYS A 24 16.62 23.10 0.90
C LYS A 24 15.97 24.05 1.89
N SER A 25 14.65 23.96 2.10
CA SER A 25 13.91 24.81 3.04
C SER A 25 14.25 24.54 4.50
N LEU A 26 14.63 23.31 4.86
CA LEU A 26 15.10 22.92 6.19
C LEU A 26 16.49 23.48 6.50
N HIS A 27 17.37 23.54 5.49
CA HIS A 27 18.74 24.05 5.63
C HIS A 27 18.83 25.56 5.41
N ALA A 28 17.90 26.14 4.65
CA ALA A 28 17.61 27.55 4.72
C ALA A 28 17.05 27.84 6.12
N LYS A 29 17.50 28.90 6.79
CA LYS A 29 17.01 29.27 8.13
C LYS A 29 15.50 29.63 8.05
N GLY A 30 14.61 28.64 8.15
CA GLY A 30 13.19 28.78 7.91
C GLY A 30 12.33 28.23 9.06
N THR A 31 11.43 29.07 9.57
CA THR A 31 10.43 28.70 10.60
C THR A 31 9.45 27.64 10.11
N GLU A 32 9.17 27.61 8.80
CA GLU A 32 8.16 26.72 8.22
C GLU A 32 8.50 25.23 8.38
N ALA A 33 9.78 24.88 8.23
CA ALA A 33 10.21 23.50 8.31
C ALA A 33 10.21 22.98 9.76
N ALA A 34 10.59 23.85 10.70
CA ALA A 34 10.43 23.61 12.13
C ALA A 34 8.96 23.43 12.52
N ASP A 35 8.04 24.21 11.94
CA ASP A 35 6.60 24.07 12.18
C ASP A 35 6.03 22.74 11.69
N LYS A 36 6.47 22.27 10.50
CA LYS A 36 6.07 20.96 9.97
C LYS A 36 6.59 19.82 10.86
N ALA A 37 7.85 19.88 11.28
CA ALA A 37 8.44 18.92 12.20
C ALA A 37 7.73 18.91 13.56
N LYS A 38 7.43 20.10 14.10
CA LYS A 38 6.68 20.26 15.36
C LYS A 38 5.26 19.69 15.24
N SER A 39 4.57 19.96 14.13
CA SER A 39 3.24 19.40 13.86
C SER A 39 3.28 17.88 13.80
N LEU A 40 4.25 17.30 13.08
CA LEU A 40 4.45 15.86 13.04
C LEU A 40 4.71 15.28 14.43
N GLY A 41 5.58 15.93 15.23
CA GLY A 41 5.89 15.48 16.59
C GLY A 41 4.68 15.55 17.55
N ILE A 42 3.93 16.65 17.54
CA ILE A 42 2.72 16.82 18.38
C ILE A 42 1.65 15.81 17.97
N ALA A 43 1.41 15.67 16.66
CA ALA A 43 0.42 14.75 16.14
C ALA A 43 0.84 13.29 16.40
N GLY A 44 2.15 13.00 16.38
CA GLY A 44 2.71 11.73 16.82
C GLY A 44 2.51 11.44 18.30
N ALA A 45 2.74 12.43 19.18
CA ALA A 45 2.43 12.29 20.60
C ALA A 45 0.93 12.04 20.84
N PHE A 46 0.05 12.68 20.06
CA PHE A 46 -1.39 12.45 20.11
C PHE A 46 -1.77 11.03 19.67
N GLY A 47 -1.25 10.56 18.52
CA GLY A 47 -1.48 9.19 18.05
C GLY A 47 -0.95 8.14 19.04
N ALA A 48 0.23 8.39 19.61
CA ALA A 48 0.83 7.59 20.67
C ALA A 48 -0.05 7.50 21.91
N ALA A 49 -0.58 8.63 22.38
CA ALA A 49 -1.46 8.69 23.55
C ALA A 49 -2.77 7.93 23.31
N ILE A 50 -3.36 8.04 22.11
CA ILE A 50 -4.57 7.29 21.74
C ILE A 50 -4.30 5.78 21.73
N ALA A 51 -3.24 5.31 21.07
CA ALA A 51 -2.85 3.90 21.11
C ALA A 51 -2.65 3.40 22.53
N TRP A 52 -1.92 4.15 23.35
CA TRP A 52 -1.68 3.77 24.74
C TRP A 52 -2.99 3.67 25.53
N MET A 53 -3.86 4.68 25.45
CA MET A 53 -5.11 4.69 26.18
C MET A 53 -6.10 3.62 25.70
N ARG A 54 -6.10 3.28 24.40
CA ARG A 54 -6.94 2.22 23.83
C ARG A 54 -6.43 0.83 24.21
N ASP A 55 -5.15 0.56 23.99
CA ASP A 55 -4.61 -0.79 23.99
C ASP A 55 -4.03 -1.16 25.37
N ALA A 56 -3.19 -0.31 25.97
CA ALA A 56 -2.59 -0.53 27.29
C ALA A 56 -3.48 -0.06 28.44
N GLY A 57 -4.14 1.10 28.28
CA GLY A 57 -4.89 1.81 29.31
C GLY A 57 -4.02 2.30 30.48
N ILE A 58 -4.68 2.83 31.50
CA ILE A 58 -4.09 3.13 32.81
C ILE A 58 -4.47 1.99 33.75
N GLN A 59 -3.48 1.23 34.21
CA GLN A 59 -3.73 0.11 35.12
C GLN A 59 -3.74 0.58 36.57
N ALA A 60 -4.74 0.14 37.35
CA ALA A 60 -4.82 0.45 38.78
C ALA A 60 -3.64 -0.14 39.57
N SER A 61 -3.02 -1.21 39.05
CA SER A 61 -1.81 -1.83 39.61
C SER A 61 -0.64 -0.85 39.75
N TRP A 62 -0.54 0.15 38.89
CA TRP A 62 0.52 1.16 38.93
C TRP A 62 0.40 2.10 40.14
N PHE A 63 -0.80 2.23 40.70
CA PHE A 63 -1.12 3.11 41.82
C PHE A 63 -1.45 2.35 43.12
N GLY A 64 -1.14 1.05 43.18
CA GLY A 64 -1.40 0.22 44.36
C GLY A 64 -2.86 -0.22 44.52
N LYS A 65 -3.62 -0.34 43.42
CA LYS A 65 -5.04 -0.78 43.38
C LYS A 65 -5.97 0.06 44.27
N PRO A 66 -6.08 1.38 44.03
CA PRO A 66 -7.01 2.22 44.76
C PRO A 66 -8.46 1.78 44.54
N ALA A 67 -9.26 1.67 45.61
CA ALA A 67 -10.65 1.19 45.57
C ALA A 67 -11.61 2.07 44.76
N TRP A 68 -11.24 3.33 44.48
CA TRP A 68 -12.03 4.28 43.69
C TRP A 68 -11.82 4.16 42.17
N MET A 69 -10.85 3.35 41.72
CA MET A 69 -10.49 3.21 40.31
C MET A 69 -10.79 1.80 39.81
N PRO A 70 -11.44 1.63 38.64
CA PRO A 70 -11.56 0.32 38.02
C PRO A 70 -10.17 -0.23 37.65
N GLU A 71 -10.03 -1.56 37.55
CA GLU A 71 -8.72 -2.22 37.34
C GLU A 71 -7.95 -1.70 36.11
N LYS A 72 -8.67 -1.27 35.08
CA LYS A 72 -8.12 -0.63 33.88
C LYS A 72 -9.04 0.51 33.44
N ILE A 73 -8.50 1.73 33.32
CA ILE A 73 -9.16 2.84 32.61
C ILE A 73 -8.58 2.88 31.20
N ALA A 74 -9.39 2.53 30.21
CA ALA A 74 -8.99 2.53 28.80
C ALA A 74 -10.10 3.09 27.92
N LEU A 75 -9.71 3.60 26.74
CA LEU A 75 -10.66 3.92 25.69
C LEU A 75 -11.22 2.62 25.12
N PRO A 76 -12.54 2.53 24.84
CA PRO A 76 -13.12 1.35 24.21
C PRO A 76 -12.51 1.19 22.81
N GLY A 77 -12.13 -0.02 22.41
CA GLY A 77 -11.54 -0.26 21.08
C GLY A 77 -12.51 0.05 19.93
N SER A 78 -13.81 -0.20 20.14
CA SER A 78 -14.86 0.19 19.21
C SER A 78 -16.17 0.54 19.91
N LEU A 79 -16.97 1.38 19.26
CA LEU A 79 -18.31 1.78 19.64
C LEU A 79 -19.29 1.18 18.62
N ALA A 80 -20.02 0.14 19.02
CA ALA A 80 -21.01 -0.49 18.16
C ALA A 80 -22.21 0.43 17.94
N PHE A 81 -22.74 0.49 16.71
CA PHE A 81 -23.96 1.23 16.45
C PHE A 81 -25.19 0.45 16.94
N PRO A 82 -26.18 1.12 17.57
CA PRO A 82 -27.39 0.47 18.02
C PRO A 82 -28.23 0.04 16.81
N GLY A 83 -28.78 -1.17 16.88
CA GLY A 83 -29.71 -1.68 15.87
C GLY A 83 -29.40 -3.10 15.40
N THR A 84 -30.30 -3.62 14.56
CA THR A 84 -30.14 -4.92 13.91
C THR A 84 -30.38 -4.78 12.41
N LEU A 85 -29.69 -5.61 11.63
CA LEU A 85 -29.89 -5.76 10.20
C LEU A 85 -30.14 -7.25 9.92
N LYS A 86 -31.32 -7.55 9.34
CA LYS A 86 -31.78 -8.91 9.05
C LYS A 86 -31.70 -9.86 10.27
N GLY A 87 -32.00 -9.35 11.46
CA GLY A 87 -32.02 -10.12 12.70
C GLY A 87 -30.67 -10.23 13.42
N PHE A 88 -29.59 -9.71 12.85
CA PHE A 88 -28.26 -9.72 13.47
C PHE A 88 -27.82 -8.32 13.91
N PRO A 89 -27.07 -8.17 15.03
CA PRO A 89 -26.53 -6.89 15.46
C PRO A 89 -25.68 -6.22 14.40
N LEU A 90 -25.76 -4.89 14.31
CA LEU A 90 -24.97 -4.09 13.37
C LEU A 90 -23.45 -4.30 13.51
N SER A 91 -22.97 -4.57 14.72
CA SER A 91 -21.55 -4.90 14.96
C SER A 91 -21.07 -6.15 14.23
N GLN A 92 -21.92 -7.17 14.04
CA GLN A 92 -21.57 -8.38 13.27
C GLN A 92 -21.40 -8.08 11.78
N TRP A 93 -22.09 -7.06 11.29
CA TRP A 93 -21.94 -6.51 9.94
C TRP A 93 -20.84 -5.46 9.86
N THR A 94 -20.02 -5.28 10.91
CA THR A 94 -18.95 -4.29 11.00
C THR A 94 -19.40 -2.82 11.10
N PHE A 95 -20.69 -2.57 11.30
CA PHE A 95 -21.21 -1.22 11.58
C PHE A 95 -20.91 -0.81 13.03
N SER A 96 -19.68 -0.35 13.21
CA SER A 96 -19.15 0.21 14.45
C SER A 96 -18.28 1.42 14.12
N PHE A 97 -17.91 2.18 15.14
CA PHE A 97 -16.86 3.19 15.06
C PHE A 97 -15.63 2.72 15.85
N GLU A 98 -14.50 2.56 15.18
CA GLU A 98 -13.24 2.21 15.85
C GLU A 98 -12.62 3.47 16.48
N VAL A 99 -12.24 3.37 17.75
CA VAL A 99 -11.61 4.49 18.48
C VAL A 99 -10.11 4.47 18.21
N GLY A 100 -9.73 4.68 16.95
CA GLY A 100 -8.34 4.78 16.50
C GLY A 100 -8.14 6.03 15.63
N ALA A 101 -6.99 6.68 15.74
CA ALA A 101 -6.69 7.88 14.97
C ALA A 101 -5.99 7.55 13.64
N MET A 102 -5.39 6.37 13.53
CA MET A 102 -4.61 5.93 12.38
C MET A 102 -5.44 5.90 11.08
N MET A 103 -6.62 5.28 11.09
CA MET A 103 -7.46 5.21 9.89
C MET A 103 -8.08 6.57 9.53
N ILE A 104 -8.32 7.44 10.53
CA ILE A 104 -8.74 8.83 10.29
C ILE A 104 -7.59 9.60 9.60
N ALA A 105 -6.38 9.51 10.13
CA ALA A 105 -5.21 10.13 9.51
C ALA A 105 -4.93 9.59 8.11
N ALA A 106 -5.07 8.28 7.88
CA ALA A 106 -4.94 7.69 6.55
C ALA A 106 -5.98 8.27 5.58
N GLY A 107 -7.23 8.43 6.04
CA GLY A 107 -8.32 9.08 5.32
C GLY A 107 -8.03 10.50 4.86
N ALA A 108 -7.33 11.28 5.70
CA ALA A 108 -6.92 12.65 5.39
C ALA A 108 -5.84 12.70 4.28
N ILE A 109 -5.03 11.64 4.13
CA ILE A 109 -3.95 11.56 3.13
C ILE A 109 -4.47 11.08 1.77
N ILE A 110 -5.33 10.06 1.74
CA ILE A 110 -5.78 9.43 0.47
C ILE A 110 -6.72 10.30 -0.37
N GLY A 111 -7.16 11.44 0.19
CA GLY A 111 -7.98 12.44 -0.49
C GLY A 111 -9.46 12.12 -0.52
N TRP A 112 -10.27 13.18 -0.60
CA TRP A 112 -11.72 13.12 -0.47
C TRP A 112 -12.40 12.09 -1.37
N LYS A 113 -11.98 12.01 -2.65
CA LYS A 113 -12.59 11.12 -3.63
C LYS A 113 -12.56 9.66 -3.20
N VAL A 114 -11.40 9.20 -2.72
CA VAL A 114 -11.23 7.82 -2.27
C VAL A 114 -12.00 7.61 -0.97
N SER A 115 -11.94 8.56 -0.05
CA SER A 115 -12.59 8.49 1.27
C SER A 115 -14.13 8.36 1.18
N TRP A 116 -14.81 9.14 0.35
CA TRP A 116 -16.27 8.98 0.17
C TRP A 116 -16.62 7.71 -0.62
N SER A 117 -15.76 7.27 -1.53
CA SER A 117 -15.95 6.01 -2.26
C SER A 117 -15.82 4.80 -1.33
N LEU A 118 -14.93 4.86 -0.35
CA LEU A 118 -14.80 3.83 0.69
C LEU A 118 -16.08 3.72 1.52
N LEU A 119 -16.64 4.85 1.97
CA LEU A 119 -17.91 4.85 2.70
C LEU A 119 -19.04 4.27 1.85
N LEU A 120 -19.18 4.72 0.60
CA LEU A 120 -20.19 4.21 -0.32
C LEU A 120 -20.04 2.69 -0.52
N GLY A 121 -18.82 2.23 -0.79
CA GLY A 121 -18.52 0.81 -0.97
C GLY A 121 -18.79 -0.01 0.29
N GLY A 122 -18.50 0.53 1.48
CA GLY A 122 -18.76 -0.11 2.75
C GLY A 122 -20.26 -0.26 3.03
N ILE A 123 -21.05 0.78 2.76
CA ILE A 123 -22.52 0.73 2.87
C ILE A 123 -23.08 -0.29 1.88
N ILE A 124 -22.61 -0.30 0.63
CA ILE A 124 -23.05 -1.27 -0.38
C ILE A 124 -22.68 -2.70 0.06
N ASN A 125 -21.46 -2.92 0.51
CA ASN A 125 -20.99 -4.25 0.89
C ASN A 125 -21.75 -4.79 2.10
N TYR A 126 -21.65 -4.09 3.24
CA TYR A 126 -22.17 -4.58 4.51
C TYR A 126 -23.67 -4.32 4.71
N GLY A 127 -24.21 -3.27 4.07
CA GLY A 127 -25.63 -2.92 4.16
C GLY A 127 -26.52 -3.63 3.14
N VAL A 128 -25.99 -4.05 1.98
CA VAL A 128 -26.80 -4.60 0.88
C VAL A 128 -26.29 -5.96 0.40
N LEU A 129 -25.04 -6.03 -0.06
CA LEU A 129 -24.50 -7.22 -0.73
C LEU A 129 -24.30 -8.40 0.22
N ALA A 130 -23.72 -8.19 1.39
CA ALA A 130 -23.48 -9.24 2.37
C ALA A 130 -24.80 -9.79 2.96
N PRO A 131 -25.80 -8.96 3.34
CA PRO A 131 -27.13 -9.45 3.71
C PRO A 131 -27.84 -10.23 2.61
N TRP A 132 -27.66 -9.83 1.34
CA TRP A 132 -28.17 -10.59 0.19
C TRP A 132 -27.44 -11.93 0.03
N ALA A 133 -26.12 -11.95 0.17
CA ALA A 133 -25.32 -13.17 0.08
C ALA A 133 -25.64 -14.18 1.20
N VAL A 134 -25.96 -13.71 2.41
CA VAL A 134 -26.49 -14.54 3.50
C VAL A 134 -27.82 -15.18 3.10
N GLN A 135 -28.77 -14.40 2.56
CA GLN A 135 -30.06 -14.94 2.09
C GLN A 135 -29.89 -15.95 0.95
N ALA A 136 -28.88 -15.77 0.09
CA ALA A 136 -28.53 -16.68 -0.98
C ALA A 136 -27.75 -17.94 -0.51
N GLY A 137 -27.51 -18.10 0.80
CA GLY A 137 -26.78 -19.23 1.37
C GLY A 137 -25.27 -19.22 1.10
N ALA A 138 -24.72 -18.10 0.60
CA ALA A 138 -23.30 -17.98 0.27
C ALA A 138 -22.42 -17.64 1.49
N ILE A 139 -23.02 -17.07 2.53
CA ILE A 139 -22.36 -16.74 3.81
C ILE A 139 -23.12 -17.46 4.92
N ASP A 140 -22.40 -18.28 5.69
CA ASP A 140 -22.94 -19.01 6.83
C ASP A 140 -23.27 -18.06 7.99
N THR A 141 -24.54 -18.04 8.41
CA THR A 141 -25.03 -17.22 9.52
C THR A 141 -24.40 -17.57 10.86
N ALA A 142 -24.00 -18.83 11.07
CA ALA A 142 -23.37 -19.25 12.32
C ALA A 142 -21.97 -18.66 12.50
N LYS A 143 -21.34 -18.22 11.41
CA LYS A 143 -20.00 -17.61 11.38
C LYS A 143 -20.03 -16.15 10.94
N LEU A 144 -21.20 -15.51 11.03
CA LEU A 144 -21.39 -14.15 10.56
C LEU A 144 -20.44 -13.19 11.30
N GLY A 145 -19.67 -12.45 10.51
CA GLY A 145 -18.64 -11.53 10.98
C GLY A 145 -17.79 -11.06 9.82
N TYR A 146 -16.85 -10.15 10.10
CA TYR A 146 -15.95 -9.56 9.10
C TYR A 146 -15.30 -10.63 8.20
N ARG A 147 -14.69 -11.66 8.78
CA ARG A 147 -13.98 -12.71 8.04
C ARG A 147 -14.88 -13.46 7.06
N ALA A 148 -16.11 -13.82 7.46
CA ALA A 148 -17.04 -14.54 6.61
C ALA A 148 -17.54 -13.67 5.45
N VAL A 149 -17.82 -12.39 5.73
CA VAL A 149 -18.19 -11.43 4.67
C VAL A 149 -17.05 -11.25 3.69
N VAL A 150 -15.84 -10.97 4.17
CA VAL A 150 -14.66 -10.72 3.32
C VAL A 150 -14.27 -11.93 2.49
N GLN A 151 -14.39 -13.16 3.00
CA GLN A 151 -14.16 -14.36 2.18
C GLN A 151 -15.02 -14.40 0.91
N TRP A 152 -16.23 -13.85 0.98
CA TRP A 152 -17.13 -13.73 -0.15
C TRP A 152 -16.91 -12.42 -0.95
N SER A 153 -16.89 -11.26 -0.29
CA SER A 153 -16.80 -9.95 -0.95
C SER A 153 -15.42 -9.66 -1.57
N THR A 154 -14.36 -10.35 -1.13
CA THR A 154 -13.01 -10.22 -1.71
C THR A 154 -13.01 -10.50 -3.21
N TRP A 155 -13.87 -11.40 -3.71
CA TRP A 155 -13.93 -11.70 -5.14
C TRP A 155 -14.38 -10.50 -5.97
N ALA A 156 -15.41 -9.79 -5.51
CA ALA A 156 -15.85 -8.55 -6.13
C ALA A 156 -14.82 -7.43 -5.97
N GLY A 157 -14.31 -7.22 -4.74
CA GLY A 157 -13.32 -6.19 -4.44
C GLY A 157 -12.02 -6.35 -5.23
N ALA A 158 -11.45 -7.55 -5.22
CA ALA A 158 -10.26 -7.90 -5.98
C ALA A 158 -10.48 -7.72 -7.48
N ALA A 159 -11.64 -8.13 -8.01
CA ALA A 159 -11.94 -7.91 -9.43
C ALA A 159 -11.98 -6.42 -9.79
N ILE A 160 -12.63 -5.57 -8.99
CA ILE A 160 -12.66 -4.12 -9.21
C ILE A 160 -11.24 -3.55 -9.21
N MET A 161 -10.44 -3.86 -8.19
CA MET A 161 -9.08 -3.32 -8.04
C MET A 161 -8.14 -3.81 -9.15
N VAL A 162 -8.21 -5.08 -9.51
CA VAL A 162 -7.33 -5.67 -10.54
C VAL A 162 -7.69 -5.16 -11.92
N THR A 163 -8.96 -5.18 -12.29
CA THR A 163 -9.39 -4.72 -13.62
C THR A 163 -9.20 -3.22 -13.78
N SER A 164 -9.51 -2.41 -12.76
CA SER A 164 -9.24 -0.96 -12.81
C SER A 164 -7.75 -0.65 -12.88
N GLY A 165 -6.92 -1.34 -12.09
CA GLY A 165 -5.46 -1.18 -12.12
C GLY A 165 -4.85 -1.57 -13.46
N LEU A 166 -5.25 -2.71 -14.03
CA LEU A 166 -4.79 -3.16 -15.35
C LEU A 166 -5.30 -2.27 -16.48
N PHE A 167 -6.56 -1.81 -16.41
CA PHE A 167 -7.12 -0.90 -17.40
C PHE A 167 -6.39 0.45 -17.38
N MET A 168 -6.18 1.04 -16.20
CA MET A 168 -5.42 2.28 -16.06
C MET A 168 -3.97 2.13 -16.52
N PHE A 169 -3.34 0.98 -16.25
CA PHE A 169 -2.01 0.67 -16.78
C PHE A 169 -2.02 0.53 -18.31
N ALA A 170 -3.03 -0.13 -18.89
CA ALA A 170 -3.17 -0.25 -20.34
C ALA A 170 -3.33 1.11 -21.02
N LEU A 171 -4.01 2.07 -20.37
CA LEU A 171 -4.12 3.45 -20.86
C LEU A 171 -2.77 4.18 -20.87
N GLN A 172 -1.80 3.74 -20.07
CA GLN A 172 -0.42 4.25 -20.06
C GLN A 172 0.47 3.63 -21.13
N TRP A 173 -0.08 2.95 -22.15
CA TRP A 173 0.69 2.30 -23.23
C TRP A 173 1.74 3.20 -23.89
N LYS A 174 1.49 4.51 -24.00
CA LYS A 174 2.48 5.47 -24.54
C LYS A 174 3.73 5.56 -23.65
N THR A 175 3.55 5.59 -22.34
CA THR A 175 4.66 5.58 -21.36
C THR A 175 5.39 4.25 -21.42
N VAL A 176 4.68 3.13 -21.55
CA VAL A 176 5.26 1.80 -21.76
C VAL A 176 6.13 1.77 -23.02
N LEU A 177 5.63 2.23 -24.16
CA LEU A 177 6.39 2.28 -25.41
C LEU A 177 7.65 3.15 -25.30
N ARG A 178 7.57 4.31 -24.66
CA ARG A 178 8.73 5.17 -24.41
C ARG A 178 9.74 4.55 -23.46
N ALA A 179 9.28 3.76 -22.49
CA ALA A 179 10.14 3.01 -21.58
C ALA A 179 10.98 1.98 -22.35
N PHE A 180 10.37 1.25 -23.28
CA PHE A 180 11.08 0.32 -24.16
C PHE A 180 11.95 1.03 -25.21
N GLY A 181 11.50 2.15 -25.78
CA GLY A 181 12.30 2.94 -26.72
C GLY A 181 13.57 3.53 -26.09
N GLY A 182 13.55 3.83 -24.78
CA GLY A 182 14.74 4.26 -24.04
C GLY A 182 15.72 3.13 -23.73
N LEU A 183 15.33 1.86 -23.88
CA LEU A 183 16.14 0.70 -23.55
C LEU A 183 17.27 0.47 -24.56
N SER A 184 17.03 0.71 -25.85
CA SER A 184 18.07 0.64 -26.88
C SER A 184 19.23 1.61 -26.57
N ASN A 185 18.91 2.80 -26.07
CA ASN A 185 19.90 3.81 -25.67
C ASN A 185 20.69 3.44 -24.40
N ILE A 186 20.19 2.51 -23.58
CA ILE A 186 20.91 1.99 -22.40
C ILE A 186 21.99 0.99 -22.82
N PHE A 187 21.73 0.18 -23.86
CA PHE A 187 22.66 -0.85 -24.33
C PHE A 187 23.59 -0.38 -25.46
N HIS A 188 23.24 0.69 -26.18
CA HIS A 188 24.14 1.30 -27.16
C HIS A 188 25.17 2.20 -26.50
N LYS A 189 26.45 1.86 -26.69
CA LYS A 189 27.60 2.68 -26.29
C LYS A 189 27.59 3.95 -27.14
N ARG A 190 27.24 5.10 -26.55
CA ARG A 190 27.28 6.38 -27.27
C ARG A 190 28.73 6.72 -27.64
N ALA A 191 28.95 7.12 -28.88
CA ALA A 191 30.22 7.71 -29.30
C ALA A 191 30.44 8.99 -28.49
N ASP A 192 31.56 9.04 -27.78
CA ASP A 192 31.93 10.06 -26.81
C ASP A 192 31.88 11.46 -27.45
N THR A 193 30.82 12.21 -27.19
CA THR A 193 30.69 13.60 -27.65
C THR A 193 30.54 14.47 -26.42
N LYS A 194 31.71 15.00 -26.00
CA LYS A 194 32.02 15.72 -24.75
C LYS A 194 31.91 14.84 -23.51
N ALA A 195 33.08 14.53 -22.92
CA ALA A 195 33.22 13.85 -21.64
C ALA A 195 32.29 14.51 -20.61
N ASP A 196 31.26 13.80 -20.20
CA ASP A 196 30.35 14.22 -19.15
C ASP A 196 31.20 14.48 -17.88
N PRO A 197 31.30 15.74 -17.40
CA PRO A 197 32.17 16.10 -16.28
C PRO A 197 31.85 15.28 -15.02
N LEU A 198 30.63 14.76 -14.90
CA LEU A 198 30.13 13.99 -13.75
C LEU A 198 30.24 12.47 -13.96
N ALA A 199 30.69 11.98 -15.13
CA ALA A 199 30.82 10.55 -15.40
C ALA A 199 31.70 9.82 -14.37
N HIS A 200 32.70 10.52 -13.82
CA HIS A 200 33.63 9.97 -12.84
C HIS A 200 33.02 9.77 -11.45
N ILE A 201 31.89 10.39 -11.11
CA ILE A 201 31.14 10.16 -9.86
C ILE A 201 29.90 9.29 -10.07
N GLU A 202 29.47 9.06 -11.30
CA GLU A 202 28.32 8.22 -11.63
C GLU A 202 28.60 6.74 -11.34
N VAL A 203 27.57 5.99 -10.93
CA VAL A 203 27.71 4.54 -10.67
C VAL A 203 28.22 3.83 -11.93
N PRO A 204 29.31 3.04 -11.85
CA PRO A 204 29.87 2.34 -13.01
C PRO A 204 28.88 1.33 -13.59
N GLY A 205 28.88 1.17 -14.92
CA GLY A 205 28.05 0.16 -15.59
C GLY A 205 28.39 -1.27 -15.16
N SER A 206 29.64 -1.52 -14.75
CA SER A 206 30.07 -2.81 -14.20
C SER A 206 29.28 -3.19 -12.95
N TRP A 207 29.00 -2.24 -12.05
CA TRP A 207 28.20 -2.49 -10.84
C TRP A 207 26.76 -2.87 -11.17
N PHE A 208 26.21 -2.29 -12.24
CA PHE A 208 24.90 -2.67 -12.73
C PHE A 208 24.89 -4.11 -13.24
N VAL A 209 25.87 -4.49 -14.07
CA VAL A 209 25.94 -5.85 -14.64
C VAL A 209 26.21 -6.89 -13.53
N THR A 210 27.21 -6.66 -12.69
CA THR A 210 27.55 -7.59 -11.60
C THR A 210 26.45 -7.62 -10.55
N GLY A 211 25.90 -6.46 -10.18
CA GLY A 211 24.80 -6.36 -9.23
C GLY A 211 23.55 -7.06 -9.73
N ALA A 212 23.15 -6.86 -10.99
CA ALA A 212 22.00 -7.54 -11.58
C ALA A 212 22.22 -9.06 -11.69
N ALA A 213 23.43 -9.51 -12.05
CA ALA A 213 23.76 -10.92 -12.10
C ALA A 213 23.70 -11.56 -10.70
N VAL A 214 24.37 -10.96 -9.71
CA VAL A 214 24.44 -11.50 -8.34
C VAL A 214 23.07 -11.46 -7.66
N SER A 215 22.36 -10.32 -7.71
CA SER A 215 21.03 -10.20 -7.11
C SER A 215 19.99 -11.05 -7.85
N GLY A 216 20.05 -11.12 -9.19
CA GLY A 216 19.18 -11.96 -10.00
C GLY A 216 19.37 -13.44 -9.69
N LEU A 217 20.62 -13.92 -9.62
CA LEU A 217 20.94 -15.28 -9.19
C LEU A 217 20.46 -15.53 -7.75
N GLY A 218 20.69 -14.59 -6.84
CA GLY A 218 20.19 -14.66 -5.47
C GLY A 218 18.66 -14.81 -5.42
N CYS A 219 17.92 -14.00 -6.18
CA CYS A 219 16.46 -14.13 -6.29
C CYS A 219 16.05 -15.50 -6.84
N ILE A 220 16.73 -16.03 -7.86
CA ILE A 220 16.45 -17.37 -8.42
C ILE A 220 16.69 -18.45 -7.36
N MET A 221 17.81 -18.36 -6.63
CA MET A 221 18.13 -19.32 -5.56
C MET A 221 17.09 -19.29 -4.44
N VAL A 222 16.67 -18.10 -3.99
CA VAL A 222 15.62 -17.97 -2.96
C VAL A 222 14.30 -18.55 -3.47
N LEU A 223 13.88 -18.23 -4.70
CA LEU A 223 12.69 -18.81 -5.30
C LEU A 223 12.77 -20.35 -5.38
N HIS A 224 13.94 -20.88 -5.73
CA HIS A 224 14.14 -22.31 -5.87
C HIS A 224 14.12 -23.05 -4.52
N TYR A 225 14.97 -22.64 -3.58
CA TYR A 225 15.15 -23.37 -2.34
C TYR A 225 14.07 -23.06 -1.30
N ALA A 226 13.67 -21.79 -1.13
CA ALA A 226 12.71 -21.41 -0.10
C ALA A 226 11.25 -21.63 -0.56
N PHE A 227 10.97 -21.42 -1.85
CA PHE A 227 9.62 -21.43 -2.39
C PHE A 227 9.34 -22.56 -3.39
N GLN A 228 10.28 -23.50 -3.55
CA GLN A 228 10.15 -24.69 -4.39
C GLN A 228 9.75 -24.36 -5.84
N THR A 229 10.17 -23.20 -6.33
CA THR A 229 9.92 -22.77 -7.71
C THR A 229 11.01 -23.32 -8.63
N SER A 230 10.65 -23.77 -9.82
CA SER A 230 11.67 -24.26 -10.78
C SER A 230 12.66 -23.14 -11.13
N TRP A 231 13.96 -23.45 -11.23
CA TRP A 231 15.00 -22.45 -11.46
C TRP A 231 14.76 -21.63 -12.75
N TRP A 232 14.27 -22.28 -13.81
CA TRP A 232 13.96 -21.62 -15.09
C TRP A 232 12.77 -20.65 -14.96
N MET A 233 11.79 -20.97 -14.12
CA MET A 233 10.68 -20.07 -13.78
C MET A 233 11.20 -18.85 -13.02
N GLY A 234 12.17 -19.05 -12.12
CA GLY A 234 12.89 -17.96 -11.46
C GLY A 234 13.60 -17.05 -12.47
N LEU A 235 14.28 -17.62 -13.47
CA LEU A 235 14.95 -16.86 -14.52
C LEU A 235 13.94 -16.02 -15.32
N VAL A 236 12.82 -16.61 -15.73
CA VAL A 236 11.74 -15.88 -16.42
C VAL A 236 11.21 -14.75 -15.55
N ALA A 237 11.01 -14.98 -14.24
CA ALA A 237 10.54 -13.97 -13.31
C ALA A 237 11.51 -12.79 -13.19
N VAL A 238 12.83 -13.04 -13.09
CA VAL A 238 13.86 -11.99 -13.03
C VAL A 238 13.90 -11.18 -14.33
N VAL A 239 13.87 -11.85 -15.49
CA VAL A 239 13.87 -11.18 -16.80
C VAL A 239 12.62 -10.32 -16.97
N LEU A 240 11.43 -10.86 -16.68
CA LEU A 240 10.18 -10.12 -16.77
C LEU A 240 10.18 -8.90 -15.83
N THR A 241 10.67 -9.10 -14.61
CA THR A 241 10.79 -8.05 -13.58
C THR A 241 11.67 -6.90 -14.05
N PHE A 242 12.78 -7.17 -14.73
CA PHE A 242 13.65 -6.12 -15.27
C PHE A 242 12.90 -5.16 -16.21
N PHE A 243 12.12 -5.69 -17.15
CA PHE A 243 11.34 -4.87 -18.08
C PHE A 243 10.23 -4.09 -17.38
N LEU A 244 9.50 -4.75 -16.46
CA LEU A 244 8.43 -4.09 -15.72
C LEU A 244 8.98 -2.99 -14.78
N ALA A 245 10.15 -3.17 -14.18
CA ALA A 245 10.79 -2.15 -13.37
C ALA A 245 11.16 -0.88 -14.16
N ILE A 246 11.55 -1.00 -15.44
CA ILE A 246 11.81 0.16 -16.31
C ILE A 246 10.51 0.93 -16.56
N VAL A 247 9.42 0.21 -16.82
CA VAL A 247 8.09 0.83 -17.00
C VAL A 247 7.66 1.53 -15.71
N ALA A 248 7.90 0.91 -14.54
CA ALA A 248 7.59 1.49 -13.23
C ALA A 248 8.33 2.79 -13.02
N ALA A 249 9.65 2.75 -13.17
CA ALA A 249 10.54 3.90 -13.07
C ALA A 249 10.08 5.08 -13.93
N ARG A 250 9.65 4.81 -15.18
CA ARG A 250 9.19 5.85 -16.08
C ARG A 250 7.82 6.41 -15.69
N ALA A 251 6.87 5.55 -15.33
CA ALA A 251 5.56 5.96 -14.85
C ALA A 251 5.69 6.85 -13.60
N THR A 252 6.53 6.46 -12.64
CA THR A 252 6.85 7.27 -11.46
C THR A 252 7.51 8.59 -11.86
N GLY A 253 8.50 8.58 -12.77
CA GLY A 253 9.17 9.80 -13.20
C GLY A 253 8.26 10.81 -13.92
N GLU A 254 7.27 10.33 -14.67
CA GLU A 254 6.31 11.17 -15.41
C GLU A 254 5.13 11.62 -14.54
N SER A 255 4.65 10.78 -13.61
CA SER A 255 3.35 10.95 -12.94
C SER A 255 3.35 10.85 -11.42
N ASP A 256 4.49 10.51 -10.80
CA ASP A 256 4.62 10.21 -9.36
C ASP A 256 3.82 8.98 -8.89
N ILE A 257 3.29 8.19 -9.82
CA ILE A 257 2.51 6.99 -9.53
C ILE A 257 3.27 5.76 -10.03
N THR A 258 3.59 4.87 -9.10
CA THR A 258 4.21 3.58 -9.39
C THR A 258 3.13 2.49 -9.50
N PRO A 259 2.92 1.86 -10.67
CA PRO A 259 1.86 0.86 -10.86
C PRO A 259 2.26 -0.55 -10.35
N ILE A 260 2.77 -0.63 -9.11
CA ILE A 260 3.28 -1.86 -8.48
C ILE A 260 2.22 -2.97 -8.51
N GLY A 261 0.99 -2.62 -8.15
CA GLY A 261 -0.13 -3.56 -8.15
C GLY A 261 -0.40 -4.16 -9.53
N ALA A 262 -0.43 -3.34 -10.58
CA ALA A 262 -0.67 -3.82 -11.95
C ALA A 262 0.47 -4.72 -12.44
N MET A 263 1.72 -4.36 -12.18
CA MET A 263 2.90 -5.16 -12.56
C MET A 263 2.92 -6.52 -11.88
N GLY A 264 2.64 -6.54 -10.57
CA GLY A 264 2.46 -7.79 -9.84
C GLY A 264 1.39 -8.67 -10.47
N LYS A 265 0.24 -8.10 -10.84
CA LYS A 265 -0.85 -8.83 -11.48
C LYS A 265 -0.51 -9.34 -12.89
N ILE A 266 0.26 -8.59 -13.68
CA ILE A 266 0.79 -9.05 -14.97
C ILE A 266 1.67 -10.29 -14.78
N THR A 267 2.55 -10.27 -13.76
CA THR A 267 3.36 -11.44 -13.41
C THR A 267 2.49 -12.60 -12.90
N GLN A 268 1.49 -12.33 -12.05
CA GLN A 268 0.54 -13.37 -11.63
C GLN A 268 -0.19 -13.99 -12.83
N LEU A 269 -0.64 -13.21 -13.81
CA LEU A 269 -1.28 -13.75 -15.01
C LEU A 269 -0.31 -14.60 -15.85
N THR A 270 0.93 -14.13 -16.02
CA THR A 270 2.00 -14.89 -16.71
C THR A 270 2.25 -16.24 -16.04
N PHE A 271 2.47 -16.25 -14.73
CA PHE A 271 2.72 -17.47 -13.98
C PHE A 271 1.46 -18.31 -13.72
N GLY A 272 0.26 -17.76 -13.90
CA GLY A 272 -0.97 -18.55 -13.95
C GLY A 272 -0.99 -19.49 -15.15
N ILE A 273 -0.30 -19.12 -16.24
CA ILE A 273 -0.15 -19.95 -17.44
C ILE A 273 1.10 -20.84 -17.33
N LEU A 274 2.24 -20.29 -16.89
CA LEU A 274 3.51 -21.03 -16.84
C LEU A 274 3.59 -22.06 -15.71
N ALA A 275 2.89 -21.82 -14.59
CA ALA A 275 2.90 -22.67 -13.42
C ALA A 275 1.45 -22.92 -12.94
N PRO A 276 0.61 -23.57 -13.78
CA PRO A 276 -0.79 -23.81 -13.45
C PRO A 276 -0.88 -24.60 -12.15
N SER A 277 -1.86 -24.26 -11.31
CA SER A 277 -2.08 -24.87 -10.00
C SER A 277 -0.95 -24.69 -8.97
N ASN A 278 0.13 -23.96 -9.28
CA ASN A 278 1.19 -23.65 -8.34
C ASN A 278 1.04 -22.21 -7.79
N MET A 279 0.23 -22.08 -6.74
CA MET A 279 -0.06 -20.81 -6.08
C MET A 279 1.21 -20.14 -5.51
N THR A 280 2.13 -20.92 -4.96
CA THR A 280 3.36 -20.41 -4.34
C THR A 280 4.25 -19.77 -5.40
N THR A 281 4.54 -20.47 -6.50
CA THR A 281 5.32 -19.91 -7.62
C THR A 281 4.62 -18.68 -8.20
N ASN A 282 3.30 -18.72 -8.40
CA ASN A 282 2.53 -17.58 -8.90
C ASN A 282 2.70 -16.33 -8.02
N LEU A 283 2.47 -16.48 -6.72
CA LEU A 283 2.49 -15.37 -5.78
C LEU A 283 3.91 -14.84 -5.56
N MET A 284 4.90 -15.72 -5.39
CA MET A 284 6.26 -15.32 -5.06
C MET A 284 6.99 -14.67 -6.23
N THR A 285 6.78 -15.15 -7.46
CA THR A 285 7.34 -14.48 -8.66
C THR A 285 6.73 -13.09 -8.85
N ALA A 286 5.43 -12.94 -8.60
CA ALA A 286 4.78 -11.63 -8.61
C ALA A 286 5.30 -10.69 -7.51
N SER A 287 5.60 -11.21 -6.32
CA SER A 287 6.21 -10.46 -5.23
C SER A 287 7.61 -9.95 -5.59
N VAL A 288 8.41 -10.76 -6.31
CA VAL A 288 9.71 -10.31 -6.85
C VAL A 288 9.52 -9.12 -7.81
N THR A 289 8.56 -9.21 -8.74
CA THR A 289 8.26 -8.10 -9.64
C THR A 289 7.82 -6.85 -8.90
N ALA A 290 6.85 -6.95 -7.99
CA ALA A 290 6.36 -5.80 -7.24
C ALA A 290 7.44 -5.16 -6.38
N GLY A 291 8.20 -5.97 -5.64
CA GLY A 291 9.28 -5.49 -4.78
C GLY A 291 10.37 -4.78 -5.57
N ALA A 292 10.82 -5.37 -6.68
CA ALA A 292 11.83 -4.75 -7.53
C ALA A 292 11.31 -3.48 -8.25
N ALA A 293 10.07 -3.48 -8.74
CA ALA A 293 9.46 -2.32 -9.38
C ALA A 293 9.28 -1.16 -8.39
N GLY A 294 8.80 -1.46 -7.17
CA GLY A 294 8.68 -0.48 -6.08
C GLY A 294 10.03 0.08 -5.67
N ALA A 295 10.98 -0.79 -5.33
CA ALA A 295 12.33 -0.36 -4.96
C ALA A 295 13.00 0.47 -6.06
N THR A 296 12.84 0.09 -7.34
CA THR A 296 13.40 0.87 -8.45
C THR A 296 12.81 2.29 -8.52
N ALA A 297 11.49 2.43 -8.33
CA ALA A 297 10.81 3.71 -8.35
C ALA A 297 11.24 4.61 -7.18
N ASP A 298 11.32 4.04 -5.97
CA ASP A 298 11.71 4.76 -4.76
C ASP A 298 13.18 5.21 -4.86
N LEU A 299 14.08 4.31 -5.26
CA LEU A 299 15.50 4.63 -5.45
C LEU A 299 15.70 5.76 -6.47
N LEU A 300 14.95 5.78 -7.57
CA LEU A 300 15.05 6.85 -8.57
C LEU A 300 14.47 8.17 -8.09
N THR A 301 13.41 8.12 -7.29
CA THR A 301 12.83 9.31 -6.65
C THR A 301 13.84 9.97 -5.72
N ASP A 302 14.52 9.16 -4.89
CA ASP A 302 15.61 9.62 -4.04
C ASP A 302 16.81 10.11 -4.85
N LEU A 303 17.23 9.39 -5.90
CA LEU A 303 18.34 9.82 -6.74
C LEU A 303 18.03 11.12 -7.48
N LYS A 304 16.75 11.42 -7.76
CA LYS A 304 16.33 12.73 -8.26
C LYS A 304 16.52 13.81 -7.20
N SER A 305 16.07 13.57 -5.96
CA SER A 305 16.21 14.55 -4.89
C SER A 305 17.69 14.85 -4.62
N GLY A 306 18.52 13.81 -4.52
CA GLY A 306 19.97 13.92 -4.38
C GLY A 306 20.61 14.66 -5.56
N TYR A 307 20.21 14.36 -6.79
CA TYR A 307 20.69 15.07 -7.98
C TYR A 307 20.41 16.58 -7.93
N LEU A 308 19.21 16.99 -7.49
CA LEU A 308 18.83 18.40 -7.35
C LEU A 308 19.56 19.13 -6.21
N LEU A 309 20.03 18.37 -5.21
CA LEU A 309 20.80 18.88 -4.07
C LEU A 309 22.31 18.83 -4.30
N GLY A 310 22.77 18.25 -5.41
CA GLY A 310 24.20 18.07 -5.70
C GLY A 310 24.85 16.93 -4.91
N ALA A 311 24.07 15.96 -4.42
CA ALA A 311 24.59 14.79 -3.72
C ALA A 311 25.39 13.86 -4.65
N ASN A 312 26.41 13.19 -4.11
CA ASN A 312 27.19 12.22 -4.86
C ASN A 312 26.36 10.93 -5.12
N PRO A 313 26.08 10.56 -6.38
CA PRO A 313 25.17 9.46 -6.70
C PRO A 313 25.74 8.08 -6.31
N ARG A 314 27.07 7.89 -6.29
CA ARG A 314 27.68 6.64 -5.82
C ARG A 314 27.51 6.45 -4.33
N GLN A 315 27.75 7.51 -3.54
CA GLN A 315 27.58 7.44 -2.09
C GLN A 315 26.10 7.23 -1.73
N GLN A 316 25.19 7.90 -2.44
CA GLN A 316 23.76 7.70 -2.24
C GLN A 316 23.32 6.27 -2.56
N PHE A 317 23.80 5.70 -3.67
CA PHE A 317 23.55 4.29 -4.00
C PHE A 317 24.06 3.33 -2.92
N LEU A 318 25.30 3.53 -2.43
CA LEU A 318 25.86 2.70 -1.36
C LEU A 318 25.07 2.84 -0.06
N ALA A 319 24.69 4.06 0.33
CA ALA A 319 23.88 4.31 1.52
C ALA A 319 22.53 3.59 1.44
N GLN A 320 21.83 3.68 0.31
CA GLN A 320 20.59 2.96 0.06
C GLN A 320 20.80 1.43 0.10
N PHE A 321 21.87 0.94 -0.51
CA PHE A 321 22.22 -0.49 -0.52
C PHE A 321 22.42 -1.04 0.90
N PHE A 322 23.22 -0.36 1.73
CA PHE A 322 23.40 -0.76 3.14
C PHE A 322 22.12 -0.61 3.97
N GLY A 323 21.32 0.42 3.68
CA GLY A 323 20.04 0.66 4.33
C GLY A 323 19.05 -0.51 4.17
N ILE A 324 19.08 -1.21 3.03
CA ILE A 324 18.25 -2.40 2.79
C ILE A 324 18.54 -3.49 3.82
N PHE A 325 19.82 -3.76 4.13
CA PHE A 325 20.19 -4.80 5.09
C PHE A 325 19.79 -4.43 6.52
N ALA A 326 20.03 -3.19 6.93
CA ALA A 326 19.63 -2.71 8.25
C ALA A 326 18.09 -2.74 8.42
N GLY A 327 17.37 -2.27 7.40
CA GLY A 327 15.91 -2.32 7.39
C GLY A 327 15.38 -3.75 7.44
N THR A 328 15.96 -4.67 6.65
CA THR A 328 15.56 -6.09 6.65
C THR A 328 15.80 -6.74 8.01
N LEU A 329 16.95 -6.47 8.65
CA LEU A 329 17.32 -7.01 9.96
C LEU A 329 16.32 -6.62 11.07
N ILE A 330 15.72 -5.44 10.97
CA ILE A 330 14.75 -4.93 11.97
C ILE A 330 13.33 -5.34 11.60
N VAL A 331 12.93 -5.15 10.34
CA VAL A 331 11.54 -5.32 9.89
C VAL A 331 11.12 -6.79 9.90
N VAL A 332 12.00 -7.72 9.52
CA VAL A 332 11.64 -9.14 9.46
C VAL A 332 11.32 -9.71 10.85
N PRO A 333 12.17 -9.56 11.89
CA PRO A 333 11.82 -9.99 13.24
C PRO A 333 10.59 -9.27 13.80
N ALA A 334 10.49 -7.94 13.61
CA ALA A 334 9.34 -7.18 14.07
C ALA A 334 8.03 -7.69 13.45
N PHE A 335 8.04 -8.02 12.16
CA PHE A 335 6.89 -8.62 11.49
C PHE A 335 6.48 -9.94 12.12
N TYR A 336 7.42 -10.85 12.39
CA TYR A 336 7.09 -12.15 13.00
C TYR A 336 6.70 -12.07 14.48
N ILE A 337 7.13 -11.03 15.21
CA ILE A 337 6.65 -10.75 16.57
C ILE A 337 5.18 -10.33 16.54
N LEU A 338 4.79 -9.47 15.59
CA LEU A 338 3.42 -8.95 15.48
C LEU A 338 2.46 -9.95 14.79
N VAL A 339 2.96 -10.67 13.79
CA VAL A 339 2.22 -11.60 12.95
C VAL A 339 2.92 -12.97 13.03
N PRO A 340 2.76 -13.69 14.15
CA PRO A 340 3.49 -14.93 14.40
C PRO A 340 3.08 -16.06 13.45
N THR A 341 1.85 -16.02 12.93
CA THR A 341 1.35 -17.03 12.01
C THR A 341 0.61 -16.39 10.84
N ALA A 342 0.61 -17.05 9.68
CA ALA A 342 -0.18 -16.62 8.53
C ALA A 342 -1.69 -16.58 8.83
N ALA A 343 -2.17 -17.35 9.82
CA ALA A 343 -3.57 -17.36 10.25
C ALA A 343 -3.98 -16.06 10.96
N SER A 344 -3.02 -15.28 11.47
CA SER A 344 -3.25 -13.95 12.03
C SER A 344 -3.68 -12.96 10.94
N LEU A 345 -3.25 -13.14 9.69
CA LEU A 345 -3.63 -12.27 8.57
C LEU A 345 -5.07 -12.53 8.10
N GLY A 346 -5.79 -11.46 7.76
CA GLY A 346 -7.20 -11.51 7.38
C GLY A 346 -8.16 -11.60 8.57
N THR A 347 -7.69 -11.32 9.78
CA THR A 347 -8.51 -11.21 11.00
C THR A 347 -8.88 -9.74 11.26
N ASP A 348 -9.74 -9.50 12.24
CA ASP A 348 -10.12 -8.14 12.66
C ASP A 348 -8.90 -7.33 13.13
N GLN A 349 -7.94 -7.98 13.78
CA GLN A 349 -6.70 -7.37 14.25
C GLN A 349 -5.71 -7.09 13.11
N TRP A 350 -5.59 -8.01 12.14
CA TRP A 350 -4.71 -7.85 10.99
C TRP A 350 -5.44 -8.07 9.66
N PRO A 351 -6.28 -7.12 9.20
CA PRO A 351 -7.08 -7.27 8.00
C PRO A 351 -6.27 -7.55 6.72
N ALA A 352 -5.11 -6.90 6.58
CA ALA A 352 -4.16 -7.04 5.47
C ALA A 352 -4.81 -7.08 4.06
N PRO A 353 -5.64 -6.08 3.68
CA PRO A 353 -6.49 -6.12 2.48
C PRO A 353 -5.72 -6.35 1.18
N SER A 354 -4.58 -5.67 1.01
CA SER A 354 -3.72 -5.84 -0.16
C SER A 354 -3.20 -7.29 -0.27
N ALA A 355 -2.77 -7.89 0.84
CA ALA A 355 -2.31 -9.28 0.85
C ALA A 355 -3.45 -10.25 0.51
N GLN A 356 -4.66 -9.99 1.01
CA GLN A 356 -5.85 -10.80 0.68
C GLN A 356 -6.17 -10.75 -0.82
N VAL A 357 -6.12 -9.57 -1.46
CA VAL A 357 -6.34 -9.43 -2.91
C VAL A 357 -5.27 -10.16 -3.73
N TRP A 358 -4.02 -10.15 -3.27
CA TRP A 358 -2.92 -10.87 -3.91
C TRP A 358 -3.08 -12.39 -3.80
N ALA A 359 -3.39 -12.89 -2.60
CA ALA A 359 -3.68 -14.29 -2.35
C ALA A 359 -4.92 -14.78 -3.11
N ALA A 360 -5.99 -13.97 -3.16
CA ALA A 360 -7.22 -14.32 -3.87
C ALA A 360 -6.97 -14.53 -5.37
N VAL A 361 -6.20 -13.67 -6.02
CA VAL A 361 -5.83 -13.87 -7.43
C VAL A 361 -4.94 -15.10 -7.63
N ALA A 362 -3.95 -15.32 -6.76
CA ALA A 362 -3.11 -16.51 -6.85
C ALA A 362 -3.94 -17.80 -6.71
N ARG A 363 -4.89 -17.83 -5.77
CA ARG A 363 -5.85 -18.93 -5.59
C ARG A 363 -6.73 -19.11 -6.82
N LEU A 364 -7.26 -18.02 -7.38
CA LEU A 364 -8.12 -18.07 -8.56
C LEU A 364 -7.42 -18.68 -9.77
N LEU A 365 -6.19 -18.25 -10.03
CA LEU A 365 -5.39 -18.72 -11.16
C LEU A 365 -4.92 -20.17 -10.95
N SER A 366 -4.80 -20.62 -9.70
CA SER A 366 -4.37 -21.98 -9.39
C SER A 366 -5.51 -23.00 -9.39
N ASN A 367 -6.64 -22.64 -8.77
CA ASN A 367 -7.78 -23.54 -8.55
C ASN A 367 -8.86 -23.39 -9.63
N GLY A 368 -8.76 -22.37 -10.47
CA GLY A 368 -9.75 -22.02 -11.48
C GLY A 368 -11.02 -21.38 -10.91
N ILE A 369 -11.74 -20.68 -11.79
CA ILE A 369 -12.99 -19.95 -11.45
C ILE A 369 -14.09 -20.91 -10.98
N HIS A 370 -14.06 -22.18 -11.41
CA HIS A 370 -15.07 -23.18 -11.08
C HIS A 370 -15.18 -23.46 -9.58
N SER A 371 -14.09 -23.30 -8.83
CA SER A 371 -14.02 -23.51 -7.37
C SER A 371 -14.85 -22.50 -6.55
N LEU A 372 -15.33 -21.42 -7.16
CA LEU A 372 -16.08 -20.37 -6.47
C LEU A 372 -17.58 -20.65 -6.41
N HIS A 373 -18.22 -20.21 -5.33
CA HIS A 373 -19.68 -20.17 -5.22
C HIS A 373 -20.29 -19.35 -6.38
N PRO A 374 -21.46 -19.71 -6.94
CA PRO A 374 -22.07 -18.98 -8.05
C PRO A 374 -22.23 -17.48 -7.81
N THR A 375 -22.61 -17.07 -6.59
CA THR A 375 -22.71 -15.63 -6.24
C THR A 375 -21.36 -14.93 -6.21
N ALA A 376 -20.27 -15.63 -5.84
CA ALA A 376 -18.92 -15.09 -5.89
C ALA A 376 -18.40 -14.97 -7.34
N LYS A 377 -18.78 -15.89 -8.23
CA LYS A 377 -18.52 -15.78 -9.68
C LYS A 377 -19.22 -14.55 -10.27
N LEU A 378 -20.48 -14.32 -9.88
CA LEU A 378 -21.21 -13.11 -10.26
C LEU A 378 -20.51 -11.86 -9.70
N GLY A 379 -20.10 -11.88 -8.43
CA GLY A 379 -19.33 -10.78 -7.83
C GLY A 379 -18.03 -10.49 -8.57
N LEU A 380 -17.30 -11.52 -9.00
CA LEU A 380 -16.10 -11.40 -9.83
C LEU A 380 -16.40 -10.71 -11.18
N LEU A 381 -17.46 -11.14 -11.87
CA LEU A 381 -17.86 -10.59 -13.16
C LEU A 381 -18.33 -9.14 -13.05
N VAL A 382 -19.26 -8.86 -12.13
CA VAL A 382 -19.78 -7.50 -11.88
C VAL A 382 -18.65 -6.59 -11.41
N GLY A 383 -17.81 -7.06 -10.49
CA GLY A 383 -16.65 -6.32 -10.01
C GLY A 383 -15.66 -5.99 -11.13
N GLY A 384 -15.40 -6.94 -12.03
CA GLY A 384 -14.55 -6.70 -13.20
C GLY A 384 -15.13 -5.66 -14.17
N LEU A 385 -16.43 -5.71 -14.44
CA LEU A 385 -17.12 -4.73 -15.26
C LEU A 385 -17.10 -3.34 -14.62
N VAL A 386 -17.39 -3.25 -13.31
CA VAL A 386 -17.34 -1.99 -12.54
C VAL A 386 -15.94 -1.40 -12.55
N GLY A 387 -14.90 -2.23 -12.38
CA GLY A 387 -13.51 -1.80 -12.40
C GLY A 387 -13.04 -1.24 -13.75
N ILE A 388 -13.66 -1.63 -14.87
CA ILE A 388 -13.41 -1.03 -16.18
C ILE A 388 -14.32 0.19 -16.42
N ALA A 389 -15.61 0.07 -16.08
CA ALA A 389 -16.61 1.08 -16.33
C ALA A 389 -16.32 2.39 -15.60
N ILE A 390 -15.88 2.34 -14.34
CA ILE A 390 -15.59 3.55 -13.56
C ILE A 390 -14.46 4.39 -14.18
N PRO A 391 -13.24 3.84 -14.41
CA PRO A 391 -12.20 4.58 -15.12
C PRO A 391 -12.63 5.08 -16.50
N MET A 392 -13.42 4.29 -17.24
CA MET A 392 -13.95 4.70 -18.55
C MET A 392 -14.90 5.90 -18.42
N LEU A 393 -15.79 5.90 -17.43
CA LEU A 393 -16.67 7.04 -17.12
C LEU A 393 -15.87 8.28 -16.72
N GLU A 394 -14.78 8.12 -15.96
CA GLU A 394 -13.89 9.23 -15.63
C GLU A 394 -13.22 9.84 -16.86
N LEU A 395 -12.85 9.02 -17.83
CA LEU A 395 -12.30 9.48 -19.11
C LEU A 395 -13.37 10.18 -19.97
N ALA A 396 -14.57 9.61 -20.04
CA ALA A 396 -15.67 10.15 -20.84
C ALA A 396 -16.24 11.46 -20.26
N LEU A 397 -16.28 11.59 -18.93
CA LEU A 397 -16.88 12.70 -18.21
C LEU A 397 -15.86 13.41 -17.30
N PRO A 398 -14.80 14.05 -17.87
CA PRO A 398 -13.73 14.65 -17.08
C PRO A 398 -14.22 15.73 -16.12
N LYS A 399 -15.28 16.49 -16.51
CA LYS A 399 -15.89 17.54 -15.68
C LYS A 399 -16.57 16.99 -14.41
N TYR A 400 -17.03 15.74 -14.43
CA TYR A 400 -17.76 15.11 -13.33
C TYR A 400 -16.91 14.12 -12.53
N ARG A 401 -15.60 14.01 -12.81
CA ARG A 401 -14.66 13.09 -12.12
C ARG A 401 -14.70 13.14 -10.60
N LYS A 402 -15.02 14.30 -10.03
CA LYS A 402 -15.12 14.50 -8.57
C LYS A 402 -16.34 13.81 -7.94
N TYR A 403 -17.38 13.54 -8.72
CA TYR A 403 -18.62 12.89 -8.29
C TYR A 403 -18.68 11.40 -8.67
N ILE A 404 -17.82 10.96 -9.58
CA ILE A 404 -17.69 9.54 -9.94
C ILE A 404 -16.87 8.85 -8.82
N PRO A 405 -17.33 7.72 -8.27
CA PRO A 405 -16.58 7.02 -7.22
C PRO A 405 -15.25 6.50 -7.75
N SER A 406 -14.26 6.40 -6.89
CA SER A 406 -13.00 5.72 -7.18
C SER A 406 -13.21 4.22 -7.20
N ALA A 407 -12.83 3.56 -8.30
CA ALA A 407 -12.84 2.11 -8.40
C ALA A 407 -11.99 1.48 -7.29
N MET A 408 -10.82 2.06 -6.99
CA MET A 408 -9.96 1.60 -5.90
C MET A 408 -10.62 1.75 -4.54
N GLY A 409 -11.32 2.86 -4.28
CA GLY A 409 -12.06 3.07 -3.03
C GLY A 409 -13.19 2.05 -2.85
N LEU A 410 -13.99 1.82 -3.90
CA LEU A 410 -15.06 0.81 -3.88
C LEU A 410 -14.51 -0.61 -3.70
N GLY A 411 -13.43 -0.95 -4.41
CA GLY A 411 -12.82 -2.28 -4.32
C GLY A 411 -12.20 -2.55 -2.95
N LEU A 412 -11.52 -1.55 -2.36
CA LEU A 412 -10.95 -1.65 -1.02
C LEU A 412 -12.04 -1.82 0.06
N ALA A 413 -13.17 -1.13 -0.07
CA ALA A 413 -14.28 -1.24 0.87
C ALA A 413 -14.88 -2.65 0.96
N MET A 414 -14.66 -3.49 -0.06
CA MET A 414 -15.10 -4.90 -0.07
C MET A 414 -14.16 -5.82 0.72
N VAL A 415 -12.96 -5.36 1.07
CA VAL A 415 -11.90 -6.16 1.73
C VAL A 415 -11.44 -5.57 3.06
N ILE A 416 -12.07 -4.49 3.51
CA ILE A 416 -11.85 -3.88 4.83
C ILE A 416 -13.19 -3.80 5.58
N PRO A 417 -13.18 -3.73 6.92
CA PRO A 417 -14.40 -3.56 7.68
C PRO A 417 -15.02 -2.17 7.46
N PHE A 418 -16.32 -2.05 7.69
CA PHE A 418 -17.04 -0.79 7.53
C PHE A 418 -16.48 0.31 8.45
N TRP A 419 -16.12 -0.01 9.70
CA TRP A 419 -15.55 0.97 10.63
C TRP A 419 -14.28 1.63 10.09
N ASN A 420 -13.40 0.89 9.39
CA ASN A 420 -12.23 1.47 8.72
C ASN A 420 -12.63 2.43 7.59
N SER A 421 -13.62 2.03 6.78
CA SER A 421 -14.15 2.88 5.71
C SER A 421 -14.74 4.18 6.26
N LEU A 422 -15.45 4.10 7.39
CA LEU A 422 -16.02 5.24 8.09
C LEU A 422 -14.93 6.17 8.67
N SER A 423 -13.93 5.61 9.35
CA SER A 423 -12.81 6.39 9.91
C SER A 423 -12.04 7.12 8.80
N MET A 424 -11.74 6.44 7.69
CA MET A 424 -11.09 7.07 6.53
C MET A 424 -11.96 8.14 5.88
N PHE A 425 -13.29 7.95 5.84
CA PHE A 425 -14.23 8.98 5.41
C PHE A 425 -14.19 10.23 6.28
N ILE A 426 -14.23 10.07 7.60
CA ILE A 426 -14.15 11.18 8.57
C ILE A 426 -12.85 11.96 8.38
N GLY A 427 -11.72 11.25 8.24
CA GLY A 427 -10.43 11.85 7.94
C GLY A 427 -10.42 12.68 6.65
N GLY A 428 -10.93 12.10 5.57
CA GLY A 428 -11.06 12.79 4.29
C GLY A 428 -12.01 14.00 4.34
N ALA A 429 -13.08 13.91 5.13
CA ALA A 429 -14.02 15.02 5.35
C ALA A 429 -13.34 16.18 6.09
N ILE A 430 -12.59 15.88 7.15
CA ILE A 430 -11.81 16.86 7.91
C ILE A 430 -10.80 17.54 6.98
N ALA A 431 -10.03 16.77 6.20
CA ALA A 431 -9.08 17.31 5.23
C ALA A 431 -9.78 18.22 4.21
N LEU A 432 -10.91 17.79 3.63
CA LEU A 432 -11.68 18.59 2.68
C LEU A 432 -12.18 19.92 3.28
N ILE A 433 -12.65 19.89 4.53
CA ILE A 433 -13.11 21.10 5.23
C ILE A 433 -11.94 22.07 5.41
N ILE A 434 -10.78 21.57 5.84
CA ILE A 434 -9.57 22.39 6.03
C ILE A 434 -9.06 22.93 4.69
N GLU A 435 -9.03 22.12 3.63
CA GLU A 435 -8.63 22.56 2.28
C GLU A 435 -9.52 23.66 1.72
N LYS A 436 -10.84 23.59 2.00
CA LYS A 436 -11.79 24.61 1.54
C LYS A 436 -11.70 25.91 2.32
N ASN A 437 -11.51 25.82 3.63
CA ASN A 437 -11.56 26.98 4.52
C ASN A 437 -10.19 27.64 4.74
N TRP A 438 -9.11 26.85 4.73
CA TRP A 438 -7.76 27.30 5.09
C TRP A 438 -6.66 26.61 4.25
N LYS A 439 -6.57 26.99 2.97
CA LYS A 439 -5.60 26.40 2.01
C LYS A 439 -4.15 26.37 2.51
N THR A 440 -3.65 27.47 3.07
CA THR A 440 -2.27 27.54 3.58
C THR A 440 -2.03 26.59 4.76
N ILE A 441 -3.03 26.40 5.63
CA ILE A 441 -2.95 25.44 6.74
C ILE A 441 -3.00 24.01 6.19
N ALA A 442 -3.87 23.77 5.20
CA ALA A 442 -4.04 22.47 4.56
C ALA A 442 -2.71 21.97 3.96
N GLU A 443 -2.10 22.78 3.09
CA GLU A 443 -0.83 22.47 2.42
C GLU A 443 0.33 22.28 3.41
N LYS A 444 0.32 23.03 4.51
CA LYS A 444 1.40 22.97 5.50
C LYS A 444 1.26 21.82 6.49
N TYR A 445 0.04 21.46 6.93
CA TYR A 445 -0.15 20.63 8.13
C TYR A 445 -0.91 19.32 7.90
N ILE A 446 -1.71 19.14 6.85
CA ILE A 446 -2.50 17.89 6.67
C ILE A 446 -1.57 16.67 6.60
N ILE A 447 -0.57 16.71 5.71
CA ILE A 447 0.34 15.58 5.52
C ILE A 447 1.23 15.36 6.75
N PRO A 448 1.93 16.37 7.32
CA PRO A 448 2.76 16.17 8.50
C PRO A 448 1.98 15.69 9.73
N ALA A 449 0.81 16.28 10.02
CA ALA A 449 0.01 15.89 11.17
C ALA A 449 -0.54 14.46 11.01
N SER A 450 -1.09 14.12 9.84
CA SER A 450 -1.61 12.78 9.58
C SER A 450 -0.50 11.72 9.64
N SER A 451 0.67 12.02 9.06
CA SER A 451 1.84 11.14 9.14
C SER A 451 2.33 10.96 10.58
N GLY A 452 2.34 12.05 11.35
CA GLY A 452 2.64 12.03 12.79
C GLY A 452 1.72 11.06 13.54
N ILE A 453 0.40 11.22 13.41
CA ILE A 453 -0.60 10.34 14.06
C ILE A 453 -0.35 8.87 13.72
N ILE A 454 -0.21 8.55 12.43
CA ILE A 454 0.01 7.16 11.97
C ILE A 454 1.29 6.60 12.59
N ALA A 455 2.39 7.36 12.55
CA ALA A 455 3.67 6.94 13.11
C ALA A 455 3.60 6.76 14.63
N GLY A 456 3.02 7.71 15.35
CA GLY A 456 2.87 7.66 16.80
C GLY A 456 2.03 6.48 17.27
N GLU A 457 0.86 6.27 16.65
CA GLU A 457 -0.01 5.14 16.97
C GLU A 457 0.68 3.79 16.65
N SER A 458 1.36 3.70 15.50
CA SER A 458 2.07 2.48 15.08
C SER A 458 3.27 2.14 15.99
N ILE A 459 4.11 3.12 16.31
CA ILE A 459 5.29 2.92 17.16
C ILE A 459 4.85 2.47 18.55
N ILE A 460 3.86 3.13 19.15
CA ILE A 460 3.34 2.72 20.45
C ILE A 460 2.66 1.36 20.38
N GLY A 461 1.94 1.05 19.30
CA GLY A 461 1.40 -0.30 19.08
C GLY A 461 2.49 -1.39 19.15
N ILE A 462 3.66 -1.15 18.53
CA ILE A 462 4.81 -2.06 18.61
C ILE A 462 5.35 -2.14 20.04
N VAL A 463 5.52 -0.99 20.71
CA VAL A 463 6.00 -0.95 22.10
C VAL A 463 5.07 -1.73 23.03
N ILE A 464 3.75 -1.55 22.90
CA ILE A 464 2.75 -2.28 23.69
C ILE A 464 2.83 -3.77 23.39
N ALA A 465 2.90 -4.17 22.12
CA ALA A 465 3.03 -5.58 21.75
C ALA A 465 4.30 -6.22 22.36
N LEU A 466 5.42 -5.49 22.36
CA LEU A 466 6.67 -5.93 23.00
C LEU A 466 6.51 -6.06 24.52
N LEU A 467 5.90 -5.07 25.18
CA LEU A 467 5.66 -5.09 26.63
C LEU A 467 4.68 -6.20 27.05
N MET A 468 3.69 -6.51 26.21
CA MET A 468 2.79 -7.65 26.42
C MET A 468 3.55 -8.97 26.24
N SER A 469 4.41 -9.07 25.23
CA SER A 469 5.20 -10.29 24.97
C SER A 469 6.21 -10.61 26.10
N THR A 470 6.72 -9.58 26.78
CA THR A 470 7.63 -9.73 27.93
C THR A 470 6.91 -9.86 29.28
N GLY A 471 5.57 -9.80 29.28
CA GLY A 471 4.74 -9.91 30.48
C GLY A 471 4.75 -8.68 31.40
N VAL A 472 5.34 -7.57 30.97
CA VAL A 472 5.35 -6.29 31.70
C VAL A 472 3.98 -5.63 31.69
N LEU A 473 3.28 -5.72 30.56
CA LEU A 473 1.85 -5.38 30.44
C LEU A 473 1.04 -6.67 30.33
N LYS A 474 -0.08 -6.73 31.05
CA LYS A 474 -1.07 -7.80 30.97
C LYS A 474 -2.25 -7.42 30.09
#